data_AF-A0A0G4J0G8-F1
#
_entry.id   AF-A0A0G4J0G8-F1
#
_cell.length_a   1.000
_cell.length_b   1.000
_cell.length_c   1.000
_cell.angle_alpha   90.00
_cell.angle_beta   90.00
_cell.angle_gamma   90.00
#
_symmetry.space_group_name_H-M   'P 1'
#
loop_
_entity.id
_entity.type
_entity.pdbx_description
1 polymer ?
#
loop_
_entity_poly.entity_id
_entity_poly.type
_entity_poly.pdbx_seq_one_letter_code
_entity_poly.pdbx_strand_id
1 'polypeptide(L)'
;CGAETRVGRALDAAADLRAELSSIAVIDGAQVVAGTVEPSPAEVDSILALFQDRDEAMVNGIAFAGNRFDTHRFYPDAGLVYGRRGDSNSGEGVCVHRVRGADGGGGGRVLLVVFTYALPTLSARAIPLVQKFAQANLVH
;
A
#
# COMPACT_ATOMS: atom_id res chain seq x y z
N CYS A 1 21.09 0.25 -8.67
CA CYS A 1 20.82 -1.19 -8.86
C CYS A 1 20.61 -1.98 -7.55
N GLY A 2 20.55 -1.36 -6.36
CA GLY A 2 20.56 -2.11 -5.07
C GLY A 2 19.31 -2.00 -4.18
N ALA A 3 18.42 -1.04 -4.42
CA ALA A 3 17.25 -0.81 -3.57
C ALA A 3 16.12 -1.81 -3.83
N GLU A 4 15.81 -2.08 -5.10
CA GLU A 4 14.81 -3.07 -5.53
C GLU A 4 15.11 -4.46 -4.95
N THR A 5 16.36 -4.91 -5.08
CA THR A 5 16.83 -6.20 -4.55
C THR A 5 16.80 -6.26 -3.02
N ARG A 6 16.97 -5.13 -2.32
CA ARG A 6 16.94 -5.08 -0.84
C ARG A 6 15.51 -5.14 -0.32
N VAL A 7 14.60 -4.34 -0.88
CA VAL A 7 13.20 -4.29 -0.45
C VAL A 7 12.50 -5.61 -0.75
N GLY A 8 12.74 -6.20 -1.93
CA GLY A 8 12.23 -7.53 -2.27
C GLY A 8 12.65 -8.60 -1.25
N ARG A 9 13.94 -8.71 -0.95
CA ARG A 9 14.43 -9.66 0.07
C ARG A 9 13.87 -9.41 1.46
N ALA A 10 13.70 -8.14 1.86
CA ALA A 10 13.11 -7.82 3.14
C ALA A 10 11.64 -8.26 3.22
N LEU A 11 10.90 -8.10 2.11
CA LEU A 11 9.53 -8.56 2.00
C LEU A 11 9.44 -10.09 2.03
N ASP A 12 10.33 -10.79 1.32
CA ASP A 12 10.42 -12.25 1.33
C ASP A 12 10.68 -12.83 2.73
N ALA A 13 11.52 -12.13 3.52
CA ALA A 13 11.86 -12.50 4.88
C ALA A 13 10.77 -12.15 5.91
N ALA A 14 9.81 -11.28 5.57
CA ALA A 14 8.77 -10.81 6.48
C ALA A 14 7.61 -11.82 6.60
N ALA A 15 7.84 -12.92 7.29
CA ALA A 15 6.88 -14.00 7.47
C ALA A 15 5.51 -13.52 8.02
N ASP A 16 5.51 -12.58 8.97
CA ASP A 16 4.29 -12.03 9.56
C ASP A 16 3.42 -11.29 8.53
N LEU A 17 4.03 -10.53 7.62
CA LEU A 17 3.31 -9.87 6.53
C LEU A 17 2.71 -10.91 5.57
N ARG A 18 3.46 -11.96 5.24
CA ARG A 18 3.00 -13.01 4.33
C ARG A 18 1.88 -13.87 4.91
N ALA A 19 1.83 -14.00 6.23
CA ALA A 19 0.77 -14.73 6.91
C ALA A 19 -0.53 -13.93 7.01
N GLU A 20 -0.43 -12.60 7.10
CA GLU A 20 -1.59 -11.71 7.35
C GLU A 20 -2.13 -11.03 6.09
N LEU A 21 -1.29 -10.76 5.09
CA LEU A 21 -1.68 -10.04 3.89
C LEU A 21 -1.99 -10.99 2.74
N SER A 22 -3.08 -10.71 2.04
CA SER A 22 -3.46 -11.42 0.82
C SER A 22 -2.61 -10.97 -0.37
N SER A 23 -2.25 -9.69 -0.42
CA SER A 23 -1.37 -9.13 -1.46
C SER A 23 -0.69 -7.87 -0.95
N ILE A 24 0.50 -7.57 -1.46
CA ILE A 24 1.25 -6.35 -1.16
C ILE A 24 2.12 -5.94 -2.34
N ALA A 25 2.26 -4.65 -2.59
CA ALA A 25 3.25 -4.06 -3.49
C ALA A 25 3.82 -2.77 -2.90
N VAL A 26 5.09 -2.52 -3.18
CA VAL A 26 5.82 -1.30 -2.86
C VAL A 26 6.12 -0.59 -4.18
N ILE A 27 5.72 0.67 -4.26
CA ILE A 27 5.80 1.52 -5.44
C ILE A 27 6.68 2.72 -5.12
N ASP A 28 7.60 3.04 -6.03
CA ASP A 28 8.46 4.23 -5.99
C ASP A 28 8.31 5.01 -7.29
N GLY A 29 7.66 6.16 -7.23
CA GLY A 29 7.18 6.85 -8.43
C GLY A 29 6.28 5.91 -9.25
N ALA A 30 6.55 5.76 -10.55
CA ALA A 30 5.79 4.87 -11.44
C ALA A 30 6.29 3.40 -11.43
N GLN A 31 7.28 3.07 -10.60
CA GLN A 31 7.92 1.75 -10.61
C GLN A 31 7.46 0.89 -9.42
N VAL A 32 7.11 -0.36 -9.68
CA VAL A 32 6.93 -1.38 -8.63
C VAL A 32 8.31 -1.94 -8.27
N VAL A 33 8.72 -1.78 -7.01
CA VAL A 33 10.08 -2.16 -6.55
C VAL A 33 10.11 -3.46 -5.74
N ALA A 34 8.96 -3.90 -5.22
CA ALA A 34 8.77 -5.19 -4.57
C ALA A 34 7.27 -5.50 -4.44
N GLY A 35 6.89 -6.77 -4.34
CA GLY A 35 5.52 -7.15 -4.09
C GLY A 35 5.29 -8.65 -4.22
N THR A 36 4.16 -9.12 -3.72
CA THR A 36 3.63 -10.46 -4.01
C THR A 36 2.75 -10.47 -5.26
N VAL A 37 2.38 -9.27 -5.73
CA VAL A 37 1.65 -9.00 -6.97
C VAL A 37 2.32 -7.83 -7.68
N GLU A 38 2.14 -7.78 -9.00
CA GLU A 38 2.62 -6.68 -9.84
C GLU A 38 1.41 -5.92 -10.39
N PRO A 39 1.09 -4.74 -9.83
CA PRO A 39 0.03 -3.89 -10.36
C PRO A 39 0.33 -3.47 -11.80
N SER A 40 -0.72 -3.39 -12.61
CA SER A 40 -0.65 -2.82 -13.95
C SER A 40 -0.25 -1.34 -13.90
N PRO A 41 0.31 -0.78 -14.98
CA PRO A 41 0.67 0.64 -15.03
C PRO A 41 -0.52 1.57 -14.70
N ALA A 42 -1.72 1.23 -15.17
CA ALA A 42 -2.93 1.99 -14.87
C ALA A 42 -3.32 1.96 -13.38
N GLU A 43 -3.10 0.84 -12.70
CA GLU A 43 -3.28 0.76 -11.24
C GLU A 43 -2.23 1.59 -10.52
N VAL A 44 -0.97 1.55 -10.95
CA VAL A 44 0.10 2.39 -10.37
C VAL A 44 -0.23 3.87 -10.50
N ASP A 45 -0.62 4.34 -11.69
CA ASP A 45 -1.06 5.72 -11.93
C ASP A 45 -2.24 6.11 -11.02
N SER A 46 -3.26 5.25 -10.94
CA SER A 46 -4.41 5.48 -10.07
C SER A 46 -4.02 5.56 -8.58
N ILE A 47 -3.09 4.72 -8.14
CA ILE A 47 -2.61 4.69 -6.74
C ILE A 47 -1.79 5.95 -6.42
N LEU A 48 -0.97 6.42 -7.36
CA LEU A 48 -0.22 7.68 -7.22
C LEU A 48 -1.15 8.90 -7.15
N ALA A 49 -2.27 8.86 -7.87
CA ALA A 49 -3.26 9.93 -7.89
C ALA A 49 -4.08 10.05 -6.59
N LEU A 50 -4.20 8.98 -5.79
CA LEU A 50 -5.05 8.96 -4.58
C LEU A 50 -4.80 10.11 -3.61
N PHE A 51 -3.56 10.57 -3.48
CA PHE A 51 -3.21 11.63 -2.53
C PHE A 51 -3.19 13.04 -3.15
N GLN A 52 -3.61 13.18 -4.41
CA GLN A 52 -3.68 14.47 -5.11
C GLN A 52 -5.03 15.16 -4.90
N ASP A 53 -6.12 14.40 -5.00
CA ASP A 53 -7.49 14.88 -4.80
C ASP A 53 -8.30 13.87 -3.97
N ARG A 54 -8.80 14.33 -2.82
CA ARG A 54 -9.58 13.50 -1.90
C ARG A 54 -10.93 13.09 -2.50
N ASP A 55 -11.62 14.01 -3.17
CA ASP A 55 -12.96 13.78 -3.66
C ASP A 55 -12.92 12.79 -4.83
N GLU A 56 -11.93 12.92 -5.71
CA GLU A 56 -11.68 11.91 -6.75
C GLU A 56 -11.32 10.55 -6.16
N ALA A 57 -10.47 10.49 -5.12
CA ALA A 57 -10.12 9.23 -4.45
C ALA A 57 -11.35 8.56 -3.79
N MET A 58 -12.29 9.35 -3.27
CA MET A 58 -13.54 8.85 -2.69
C MET A 58 -14.51 8.35 -3.78
N VAL A 59 -14.57 9.01 -4.93
CA VAL A 59 -15.44 8.64 -6.06
C VAL A 59 -14.89 7.43 -6.82
N ASN A 60 -13.59 7.43 -7.10
CA ASN A 60 -12.95 6.42 -7.95
C ASN A 60 -12.57 5.15 -7.19
N GLY A 61 -12.34 5.22 -5.88
CA GLY A 61 -11.91 4.06 -5.12
C GLY A 61 -10.43 3.74 -5.34
N ILE A 62 -10.03 2.53 -4.95
CA ILE A 62 -8.66 2.02 -5.10
C ILE A 62 -8.71 0.83 -6.07
N ALA A 63 -7.91 0.87 -7.14
CA ALA A 63 -7.70 -0.25 -8.04
C ALA A 63 -6.37 -0.95 -7.69
N PHE A 64 -6.43 -2.25 -7.40
CA PHE A 64 -5.25 -3.04 -7.06
C PHE A 64 -5.49 -4.55 -7.25
N ALA A 65 -4.48 -5.24 -7.77
CA ALA A 65 -4.50 -6.67 -8.06
C ALA A 65 -5.71 -7.10 -8.93
N GLY A 66 -6.08 -6.27 -9.91
CA GLY A 66 -7.20 -6.51 -10.82
C GLY A 66 -8.59 -6.26 -10.20
N ASN A 67 -8.65 -5.69 -9.00
CA ASN A 67 -9.88 -5.47 -8.26
C ASN A 67 -10.07 -3.99 -7.92
N ARG A 68 -11.33 -3.57 -7.79
CA ARG A 68 -11.71 -2.23 -7.34
C ARG A 68 -12.31 -2.30 -5.95
N PHE A 69 -11.91 -1.36 -5.10
CA PHE A 69 -12.34 -1.22 -3.72
C PHE A 69 -12.92 0.16 -3.50
N ASP A 70 -14.10 0.24 -2.87
CA ASP A 70 -14.73 1.50 -2.52
C ASP A 70 -13.96 2.16 -1.38
N THR A 71 -13.43 3.36 -1.62
CA THR A 71 -12.76 4.15 -0.59
C THR A 71 -13.78 4.53 0.48
N HIS A 72 -13.51 4.19 1.73
CA HIS A 72 -14.42 4.50 2.85
C HIS A 72 -13.75 5.31 3.97
N ARG A 73 -12.41 5.38 3.99
CA ARG A 73 -11.67 6.24 4.92
C ARG A 73 -10.44 6.83 4.22
N PHE A 74 -10.21 8.11 4.47
CA PHE A 74 -9.11 8.88 3.89
C PHE A 74 -8.45 9.72 4.98
N TYR A 75 -7.20 9.43 5.32
CA TYR A 75 -6.42 10.08 6.38
C TYR A 75 -5.11 10.63 5.79
N PRO A 76 -5.14 11.84 5.19
CA PRO A 76 -4.01 12.39 4.45
C PRO A 76 -2.81 12.69 5.34
N ASP A 77 -3.08 13.12 6.58
CA ASP A 77 -2.04 13.45 7.58
C ASP A 77 -1.23 12.22 8.00
N ALA A 78 -1.90 11.07 8.08
CA ALA A 78 -1.28 9.78 8.36
C ALA A 78 -0.77 9.07 7.09
N GLY A 79 -1.01 9.65 5.89
CA GLY A 79 -0.68 9.02 4.62
C GLY A 79 -1.45 7.73 4.35
N LEU A 80 -2.69 7.58 4.82
CA LEU A 80 -3.45 6.34 4.74
C LEU A 80 -4.76 6.52 3.97
N VAL A 81 -5.02 5.65 3.01
CA VAL A 81 -6.33 5.54 2.34
C VAL A 81 -6.81 4.09 2.44
N TYR A 82 -8.08 3.91 2.77
CA TYR A 82 -8.68 2.60 2.98
C TYR A 82 -9.84 2.37 2.01
N GLY A 83 -9.81 1.21 1.39
CA GLY A 83 -10.89 0.69 0.58
C GLY A 83 -11.42 -0.62 1.13
N ARG A 84 -12.60 -1.00 0.67
CA ARG A 84 -13.16 -2.34 0.90
C ARG A 84 -13.95 -2.79 -0.31
N ARG A 85 -14.11 -4.10 -0.45
CA ARG A 85 -15.04 -4.71 -1.40
C ARG A 85 -15.70 -5.94 -0.77
N GLY A 86 -16.76 -6.41 -1.40
CA GLY A 86 -17.52 -7.57 -0.90
C GLY A 86 -18.54 -7.19 0.18
N ASP A 87 -19.22 -8.20 0.69
CA ASP A 87 -20.27 -8.09 1.70
C ASP A 87 -19.77 -8.53 3.10
N SER A 88 -20.69 -8.61 4.07
CA SER A 88 -20.39 -8.98 5.45
C SER A 88 -19.76 -10.38 5.61
N ASN A 89 -19.86 -11.27 4.62
CA ASN A 89 -19.37 -12.65 4.69
C ASN A 89 -18.08 -12.90 3.90
N SER A 90 -17.75 -12.07 2.91
CA SER A 90 -16.51 -12.19 2.12
C SER A 90 -15.90 -10.83 1.80
N GLY A 91 -15.80 -10.00 2.83
CA GLY A 91 -15.18 -8.69 2.75
C GLY A 91 -13.65 -8.78 2.61
N GLU A 92 -13.10 -8.03 1.66
CA GLU A 92 -11.67 -7.80 1.53
C GLU A 92 -11.39 -6.31 1.70
N GLY A 93 -10.38 -5.98 2.50
CA GLY A 93 -9.90 -4.62 2.69
C GLY A 93 -8.67 -4.36 1.82
N VAL A 94 -8.51 -3.10 1.42
CA VAL A 94 -7.27 -2.60 0.82
C VAL A 94 -6.82 -1.37 1.60
N CYS A 95 -5.52 -1.19 1.71
CA CYS A 95 -4.94 0.03 2.25
C CYS A 95 -3.77 0.49 1.38
N VAL A 96 -3.69 1.80 1.16
CA VAL A 96 -2.53 2.48 0.58
C VAL A 96 -1.90 3.34 1.67
N HIS A 97 -0.63 3.07 1.95
CA HIS A 97 0.19 3.80 2.91
C HIS A 97 1.30 4.57 2.18
N ARG A 98 1.23 5.90 2.25
CA ARG A 98 2.24 6.82 1.73
C ARG A 98 3.36 7.00 2.73
N VAL A 99 4.51 6.39 2.44
CA VAL A 99 5.72 6.44 3.23
C VAL A 99 6.62 7.56 2.70
N ARG A 100 6.95 8.53 3.56
CA ARG A 100 7.97 9.53 3.24
C ARG A 100 9.33 9.00 3.68
N GLY A 101 10.27 8.87 2.74
CA GLY A 101 11.67 8.54 3.01
C GLY A 101 12.36 9.64 3.82
N ALA A 102 13.45 9.28 4.49
CA ALA A 102 14.21 10.16 5.38
C ALA A 102 15.24 11.00 4.61
N ASP A 103 14.84 11.71 3.54
CA ASP A 103 15.75 12.66 2.90
C ASP A 103 15.49 14.06 3.46
N GLY A 104 16.40 14.51 4.33
CA GLY A 104 16.38 15.75 5.11
C GLY A 104 16.47 17.06 4.33
N GLY A 105 15.78 17.18 3.19
CA GLY A 105 15.74 18.42 2.41
C GLY A 105 14.55 18.47 1.47
N GLY A 106 13.44 19.04 1.93
CA GLY A 106 12.36 19.68 1.12
C GLY A 106 11.58 18.86 0.09
N GLY A 107 12.06 17.70 -0.35
CA GLY A 107 11.50 16.92 -1.46
C GLY A 107 11.84 15.43 -1.36
N GLY A 108 11.74 14.86 -0.14
CA GLY A 108 12.15 13.48 0.11
C GLY A 108 11.36 12.45 -0.69
N ARG A 109 12.04 11.35 -1.04
CA ARG A 109 11.48 10.24 -1.81
C ARG A 109 10.19 9.73 -1.19
N VAL A 110 9.13 9.62 -1.99
CA VAL A 110 7.82 9.11 -1.55
C VAL A 110 7.63 7.71 -2.10
N LEU A 111 7.49 6.74 -1.21
CA LEU A 111 7.10 5.38 -1.56
C LEU A 111 5.64 5.14 -1.17
N LEU A 112 4.93 4.38 -1.98
CA LEU A 112 3.58 3.92 -1.65
C LEU A 112 3.63 2.42 -1.38
N VAL A 113 3.04 1.99 -0.27
CA VAL A 113 2.81 0.58 0.01
C VAL A 113 1.32 0.32 -0.10
N VAL A 114 0.92 -0.52 -1.03
CA VAL A 114 -0.47 -0.95 -1.23
C VAL A 114 -0.59 -2.42 -0.86
N PHE A 115 -1.63 -2.77 -0.11
CA PHE A 115 -1.84 -4.15 0.34
C PHE A 115 -3.30 -4.47 0.59
N THR A 116 -3.65 -5.75 0.45
CA THR A 116 -4.98 -6.28 0.77
C THR A 116 -4.92 -7.30 1.89
N TYR A 117 -6.05 -7.44 2.58
CA TYR A 117 -6.26 -8.41 3.64
C TYR A 117 -7.71 -8.88 3.60
N ALA A 118 -7.92 -10.19 3.78
CA ALA A 118 -9.23 -10.80 3.85
C ALA A 118 -9.62 -11.09 5.31
N LEU A 119 -10.92 -11.18 5.58
CA LEU A 119 -11.40 -11.68 6.87
C LEU A 119 -10.81 -13.08 7.17
N PRO A 120 -10.47 -13.39 8.44
CA PRO A 120 -10.73 -12.61 9.65
C PRO A 120 -9.68 -11.53 9.98
N THR A 121 -8.67 -11.32 9.13
CA THR A 121 -7.64 -10.31 9.38
C THR A 121 -8.26 -8.92 9.33
N LEU A 122 -8.22 -8.24 10.49
CA LEU A 122 -8.68 -6.86 10.61
C LEU A 122 -7.55 -5.90 10.24
N SER A 123 -7.94 -4.75 9.68
CA SER A 123 -7.03 -3.64 9.40
C SER A 123 -6.16 -3.27 10.60
N ALA A 124 -6.71 -3.36 11.82
CA ALA A 124 -6.01 -3.14 13.08
C ALA A 124 -4.76 -4.02 13.31
N ARG A 125 -4.64 -5.18 12.64
CA ARG A 125 -3.43 -6.01 12.66
C ARG A 125 -2.53 -5.76 11.45
N ALA A 126 -3.11 -5.66 10.26
CA ALA A 126 -2.37 -5.51 9.02
C ALA A 126 -1.59 -4.18 8.96
N ILE A 127 -2.21 -3.06 9.35
CA ILE A 127 -1.61 -1.74 9.23
C ILE A 127 -0.35 -1.60 10.10
N PRO A 128 -0.36 -1.94 11.41
CA PRO A 128 0.86 -1.80 12.22
C PRO A 128 2.03 -2.65 11.73
N LEU A 129 1.76 -3.85 11.17
CA LEU A 129 2.80 -4.69 10.58
C LEU A 129 3.44 -4.03 9.37
N VAL A 130 2.62 -3.48 8.47
CA VAL A 130 3.11 -2.77 7.27
C VAL A 130 3.86 -1.49 7.65
N GLN A 131 3.37 -0.73 8.64
CA GLN A 131 4.06 0.47 9.13
C GLN A 131 5.43 0.14 9.73
N LYS A 132 5.52 -0.93 10.54
CA LYS A 132 6.78 -1.42 11.10
C LYS A 132 7.76 -1.83 10.00
N PHE A 133 7.27 -2.57 8.99
CA PHE A 133 8.07 -2.96 7.83
C PHE A 133 8.59 -1.76 7.05
N ALA A 134 7.70 -0.79 6.76
CA ALA A 134 8.04 0.42 6.03
C ALA A 134 9.09 1.24 6.77
N GLN A 135 8.91 1.45 8.08
CA GLN A 135 9.88 2.16 8.91
C GLN A 135 11.25 1.47 8.94
N ALA A 136 11.28 0.14 8.97
CA ALA A 136 12.52 -0.63 9.06
C ALA A 136 13.27 -0.75 7.72
N ASN A 137 12.58 -0.66 6.57
CA ASN A 137 13.17 -1.02 5.28
C ASN A 137 13.04 0.05 4.18
N LEU A 138 12.13 1.02 4.32
CA LEU A 138 11.82 2.02 3.29
C LEU A 138 12.18 3.46 3.72
N VAL A 139 12.24 3.72 5.03
CA VAL A 139 12.61 5.02 5.60
C VAL A 139 14.09 4.99 5.98
N HIS A 140 14.97 5.13 4.98
CA HIS A 140 16.43 5.26 5.15
C HIS A 140 17.02 6.15 4.06
#